data_AF-H0TCD8-F1
#
_entry.id   AF-H0TCD8-F1
#
_cell.length_a   1.000
_cell.length_b   1.000
_cell.length_c   1.000
_cell.angle_alpha   90.00
_cell.angle_beta   90.00
_cell.angle_gamma   90.00
#
_symmetry.space_group_name_H-M   'P 1'
#
loop_
_entity.id
_entity.type
_entity.pdbx_description
1 polymer ?
#
loop_
_entity_poly.entity_id
_entity_poly.type
_entity_poly.pdbx_seq_one_letter_code
_entity_poly.pdbx_strand_id
1 'polypeptide(L)'
;MSGVLIRPHLDSDGKGLAIEHLQDIAPILEWNKEARRDEQHGDWGRHVARIPNVIYVRWLNEEHARGNTALRLFTPEFDQIVQKKLNDPDWAYLRTDRPALQAGWKADCP
;
A
#
# COMPACT_ATOMS: atom_id res chain seq x y z
N MET A 1 -0.46 -15.21 10.00
CA MET A 1 -0.71 -14.56 8.69
C MET A 1 -2.21 -14.59 8.45
N SER A 2 -2.84 -13.45 8.19
CA SER A 2 -4.22 -13.43 7.68
C SER A 2 -4.19 -13.82 6.20
N GLY A 3 -4.92 -14.88 5.84
CA GLY A 3 -4.99 -15.36 4.46
C GLY A 3 -5.76 -14.41 3.55
N VAL A 4 -5.57 -14.56 2.24
CA VAL A 4 -6.42 -13.93 1.22
C VAL A 4 -7.43 -14.97 0.75
N LEU A 5 -8.72 -14.63 0.83
CA LEU A 5 -9.80 -15.42 0.27
C LEU A 5 -10.11 -14.91 -1.14
N ILE A 6 -10.20 -15.82 -2.11
CA ILE A 6 -10.62 -15.51 -3.48
C ILE A 6 -12.07 -15.98 -3.64
N ARG A 7 -12.97 -15.07 -4.05
CA ARG A 7 -14.39 -15.36 -4.27
C ARG A 7 -14.79 -15.05 -5.72
N PRO A 8 -14.79 -16.05 -6.61
CA PRO A 8 -15.41 -15.93 -7.92
C PRO A 8 -16.93 -15.81 -7.79
N HIS A 9 -17.53 -14.84 -8.46
CA HIS A 9 -18.98 -14.66 -8.52
C HIS A 9 -19.38 -14.03 -9.85
N LEU A 10 -20.67 -14.11 -10.20
CA LEU A 10 -21.19 -13.35 -11.34
C LEU A 10 -21.26 -11.87 -10.95
N ASP A 11 -20.86 -11.00 -11.87
CA ASP A 11 -21.01 -9.57 -11.72
C ASP A 11 -22.50 -9.20 -11.60
N SER A 12 -22.76 -7.98 -11.12
CA SER A 12 -24.08 -7.39 -10.92
C SER A 12 -25.01 -7.44 -12.14
N ASP A 13 -24.46 -7.55 -13.36
CA ASP A 13 -25.21 -7.72 -14.61
C ASP A 13 -25.56 -9.18 -14.96
N GLY A 14 -25.05 -10.15 -14.19
CA GLY A 14 -25.25 -11.58 -14.37
C GLY A 14 -24.52 -12.19 -15.57
N LYS A 15 -23.67 -11.43 -16.27
CA LYS A 15 -22.98 -11.84 -17.50
C LYS A 15 -21.46 -11.84 -17.34
N GLY A 16 -20.92 -10.94 -16.51
CA GLY A 16 -19.50 -10.88 -16.19
C GLY A 16 -19.09 -11.91 -15.14
N LEU A 17 -17.86 -12.43 -15.23
CA LEU A 17 -17.20 -13.12 -14.13
C LEU A 17 -16.39 -12.11 -13.32
N ALA A 18 -16.72 -11.95 -12.04
CA ALA A 18 -15.99 -11.11 -11.10
C ALA A 18 -15.14 -11.99 -10.15
N ILE A 19 -13.90 -11.56 -9.91
CA ILE A 19 -12.99 -12.21 -8.96
C ILE A 19 -12.71 -11.25 -7.80
N GLU A 20 -13.33 -11.51 -6.65
CA GLU A 20 -13.12 -10.73 -5.43
C GLU A 20 -11.95 -11.27 -4.63
N HIS A 21 -11.11 -10.38 -4.10
CA HIS A 21 -10.04 -10.69 -3.17
C HIS A 21 -10.35 -10.06 -1.81
N LEU A 22 -10.54 -10.90 -0.80
CA LEU A 22 -10.86 -10.47 0.57
C LEU A 22 -9.69 -10.81 1.49
N GLN A 23 -9.28 -9.85 2.32
CA GLN A 23 -8.27 -10.05 3.35
C GLN A 23 -8.70 -9.31 4.62
N ASP A 24 -8.58 -9.96 5.76
CA ASP A 24 -8.61 -9.26 7.05
C ASP A 24 -7.29 -8.49 7.22
N ILE A 25 -7.40 -7.16 7.14
CA ILE A 25 -6.27 -6.25 7.25
C ILE A 25 -6.11 -5.66 8.64
N ALA A 26 -7.08 -5.82 9.55
CA ALA A 26 -7.02 -5.27 10.90
C ALA A 26 -5.71 -5.59 11.64
N PRO A 27 -5.23 -6.84 11.68
CA PRO A 27 -3.97 -7.15 12.37
C PRO A 27 -2.74 -6.49 11.71
N ILE A 28 -2.78 -6.27 10.40
CA ILE A 28 -1.68 -5.60 9.68
C ILE A 28 -1.68 -4.11 10.01
N LEU A 29 -2.85 -3.49 10.05
CA LEU A 29 -2.99 -2.07 10.34
C LEU A 29 -2.64 -1.74 11.79
N GLU A 30 -3.07 -2.58 12.75
CA GLU A 30 -2.67 -2.41 14.15
C GLU A 30 -1.16 -2.57 14.31
N TRP A 31 -0.54 -3.56 13.66
CA TRP A 31 0.91 -3.68 13.67
C TRP A 31 1.61 -2.45 13.07
N ASN A 32 1.10 -1.90 11.97
CA ASN A 32 1.69 -0.69 11.36
C ASN A 32 1.66 0.51 12.33
N LYS A 33 0.54 0.66 13.02
CA LYS A 33 0.32 1.70 14.03
C LYS A 33 1.22 1.53 15.24
N GLU A 34 1.45 0.29 15.69
CA GLU A 34 2.43 -0.03 16.73
C GLU A 34 3.85 0.28 16.27
N ALA A 35 4.27 -0.24 15.12
CA ALA A 35 5.60 -0.03 14.55
C ALA A 35 5.92 1.45 14.30
N ARG A 36 4.91 2.30 14.04
CA ARG A 36 5.09 3.75 13.92
C ARG A 36 5.48 4.44 15.23
N ARG A 37 5.11 3.86 16.36
CA ARG A 37 5.49 4.38 17.69
C ARG A 37 6.96 4.12 17.98
N ASP A 38 7.46 2.98 17.51
CA ASP A 38 8.83 2.56 17.68
C ASP A 38 9.78 3.44 16.87
N GLU A 39 10.88 3.86 17.49
CA GLU A 39 11.89 4.67 16.83
C GLU A 39 12.84 3.79 16.00
N GLN A 40 12.91 4.07 14.70
CA GLN A 40 13.85 3.42 13.79
C GLN A 40 15.15 4.24 13.74
N HIS A 41 16.18 3.77 14.44
CA HIS A 41 17.44 4.50 14.70
C HIS A 41 18.45 4.52 13.53
N GLY A 42 18.00 4.32 12.29
CA GLY A 42 18.87 4.37 11.11
C GLY A 42 18.09 4.46 9.81
N ASP A 43 18.75 5.00 8.77
CA ASP A 43 18.17 5.15 7.44
C ASP A 43 18.32 3.87 6.60
N TRP A 44 19.39 3.10 6.83
CA TRP A 44 19.61 1.83 6.15
C TRP A 44 18.65 0.77 6.69
N GLY A 45 17.84 0.20 5.80
CA GLY A 45 16.85 -0.82 6.17
C GLY A 45 15.60 -0.27 6.88
N ARG A 46 15.34 1.04 6.82
CA ARG A 46 14.11 1.65 7.37
C ARG A 46 12.88 0.95 6.80
N HIS A 47 12.04 0.42 7.70
CA HIS A 47 10.77 -0.18 7.35
C HIS A 47 9.75 0.91 7.09
N VAL A 48 9.46 1.16 5.81
CA VAL A 48 8.58 2.25 5.36
C VAL A 48 7.11 1.92 5.55
N ALA A 49 6.69 0.71 5.15
CA ALA A 49 5.30 0.28 5.25
C ALA A 49 5.20 -1.24 5.17
N ARG A 50 4.17 -1.80 5.79
CA ARG A 50 3.67 -3.14 5.47
C ARG A 50 2.28 -3.02 4.86
N ILE A 51 2.20 -3.32 3.56
CA ILE A 51 1.00 -3.11 2.76
C ILE A 51 0.23 -4.44 2.64
N PRO A 52 -1.09 -4.46 2.93
CA PRO A 52 -1.91 -5.64 2.69
C PRO A 52 -2.00 -6.01 1.20
N ASN A 53 -2.09 -7.30 0.88
CA ASN A 53 -2.12 -7.78 -0.51
C ASN A 53 -3.32 -7.25 -1.30
N VAL A 54 -4.49 -7.12 -0.64
CA VAL A 54 -5.69 -6.54 -1.27
C VAL A 54 -5.51 -5.08 -1.67
N ILE A 55 -4.60 -4.35 -1.01
CA ILE A 55 -4.27 -2.97 -1.40
C ILE A 55 -3.39 -2.95 -2.65
N TYR A 56 -2.41 -3.86 -2.76
CA TYR A 56 -1.63 -4.01 -4.00
C TYR A 56 -2.53 -4.34 -5.20
N VAL A 57 -3.44 -5.30 -5.04
CA VAL A 57 -4.41 -5.66 -6.09
C VAL A 57 -5.31 -4.47 -6.43
N ARG A 58 -5.78 -3.71 -5.43
CA ARG A 58 -6.57 -2.49 -5.67
C ARG A 58 -5.82 -1.48 -6.52
N TRP A 59 -4.57 -1.16 -6.17
CA TRP A 59 -3.78 -0.20 -6.95
C TRP A 59 -3.48 -0.70 -8.37
N LEU A 60 -3.21 -1.99 -8.55
CA LEU A 60 -3.05 -2.57 -9.87
C LEU A 60 -4.33 -2.43 -10.71
N ASN A 61 -5.49 -2.75 -10.13
CA ASN A 61 -6.78 -2.64 -10.80
C ASN A 61 -7.10 -1.19 -11.18
N GLU A 62 -6.78 -0.22 -10.32
CA GLU A 62 -6.91 1.21 -10.62
C GLU A 62 -6.06 1.61 -11.84
N GLU A 63 -4.84 1.09 -11.96
CA GLU A 63 -3.96 1.36 -13.10
C GLU A 63 -4.43 0.64 -14.38
N HIS A 64 -4.89 -0.61 -14.27
CA HIS A 64 -5.47 -1.35 -15.39
C HIS A 64 -6.72 -0.64 -15.92
N ALA A 65 -7.56 -0.10 -15.04
CA ALA A 65 -8.73 0.70 -15.40
C ALA A 65 -8.36 2.01 -16.13
N ARG A 66 -7.15 2.55 -15.89
CA ARG A 66 -6.59 3.70 -16.63
C ARG A 66 -5.95 3.32 -17.96
N GLY A 67 -5.95 2.04 -18.32
CA GLY A 67 -5.38 1.51 -19.57
C GLY A 67 -3.98 0.90 -19.43
N ASN A 68 -3.38 0.88 -18.23
CA ASN A 68 -2.05 0.33 -17.99
C ASN A 68 -2.08 -1.20 -17.82
N THR A 69 -2.74 -1.92 -18.73
CA THR A 69 -3.04 -3.36 -18.62
C THR A 69 -1.81 -4.27 -18.65
N ALA A 70 -0.67 -3.78 -19.14
CA ALA A 70 0.60 -4.50 -19.13
C ALA A 70 1.37 -4.40 -17.80
N LEU A 71 0.93 -3.53 -16.88
CA LEU A 71 1.57 -3.36 -15.57
C LEU A 71 1.42 -4.63 -14.74
N ARG A 72 2.49 -5.02 -14.03
CA ARG A 72 2.53 -6.22 -13.17
C ARG A 72 2.97 -5.86 -11.76
N LEU A 73 2.51 -6.64 -10.78
CA LEU A 73 2.97 -6.50 -9.40
C LEU A 73 4.48 -6.78 -9.30
N PHE A 74 5.14 -6.07 -8.39
CA PHE A 74 6.56 -6.26 -8.04
C PHE A 74 7.54 -6.04 -9.20
N THR A 75 7.18 -5.16 -10.14
CA THR A 75 8.13 -4.64 -11.13
C THR A 75 8.59 -3.23 -10.72
N PRO A 76 9.74 -2.74 -11.22
CA PRO A 76 10.22 -1.39 -10.91
C PRO A 76 9.19 -0.29 -11.22
N GLU A 77 8.38 -0.46 -12.26
CA GLU A 77 7.32 0.48 -12.64
C GLU A 77 6.20 0.50 -11.61
N PHE A 78 5.81 -0.67 -11.09
CA PHE A 78 4.82 -0.77 -10.03
C PHE A 78 5.37 -0.23 -8.71
N ASP A 79 6.64 -0.44 -8.41
CA ASP A 79 7.28 0.13 -7.22
C ASP A 79 7.25 1.66 -7.21
N GLN A 80 7.43 2.31 -8.37
CA GLN A 80 7.26 3.76 -8.49
C GLN A 80 5.84 4.22 -8.16
N ILE A 81 4.83 3.43 -8.54
CA ILE A 81 3.43 3.72 -8.21
C ILE A 81 3.20 3.54 -6.70
N VAL A 82 3.74 2.48 -6.10
CA VAL A 82 3.68 2.26 -4.65
C VAL A 82 4.30 3.44 -3.89
N GLN A 83 5.46 3.94 -4.33
CA GLN A 83 6.09 5.11 -3.70
C GLN A 83 5.22 6.37 -3.81
N LYS A 84 4.61 6.61 -4.98
CA LYS A 84 3.67 7.73 -5.16
C LYS A 84 2.44 7.58 -4.25
N LYS A 85 1.85 6.38 -4.17
CA LYS A 85 0.71 6.08 -3.30
C LYS A 85 1.07 6.27 -1.83
N LEU A 86 2.25 5.87 -1.38
CA LEU A 86 2.70 6.05 0.00
C LEU A 86 3.02 7.52 0.37
N ASN A 87 3.11 8.43 -0.60
CA ASN A 87 3.25 9.87 -0.36
C ASN A 87 1.89 10.60 -0.33
N ASP A 88 0.82 9.94 -0.76
CA ASP A 88 -0.54 10.48 -0.75
C ASP A 88 -1.15 10.34 0.67
N PRO A 89 -1.74 11.43 1.22
CA PRO A 89 -2.32 11.42 2.57
C PRO A 89 -3.39 10.34 2.77
N ASP A 90 -4.11 9.94 1.72
CA ASP A 90 -5.15 8.92 1.80
C ASP A 90 -4.58 7.56 2.21
N TRP A 91 -3.31 7.29 1.91
CA TRP A 91 -2.62 6.04 2.23
C TRP A 91 -1.60 6.18 3.36
N ALA A 92 -1.52 7.35 4.00
CA ALA A 92 -0.55 7.62 5.05
C ALA A 92 -0.66 6.64 6.23
N TYR A 93 -1.84 6.06 6.47
CA TYR A 93 -2.08 5.06 7.52
C TYR A 93 -1.33 3.73 7.29
N LEU A 94 -0.89 3.43 6.06
CA LEU A 94 -0.11 2.22 5.75
C LEU A 94 1.36 2.34 6.17
N ARG A 95 1.86 3.56 6.39
CA ARG A 95 3.26 3.80 6.73
C ARG A 95 3.58 3.40 8.17
N THR A 96 4.79 2.88 8.36
CA THR A 96 5.38 2.51 9.65
C THR A 96 6.52 3.41 10.04
N ASP A 97 7.11 4.15 9.11
CA ASP A 97 7.99 5.24 9.44
C ASP A 97 7.17 6.47 9.86
N ARG A 98 7.75 7.29 10.74
CA ARG A 98 7.21 8.65 10.95
C ARG A 98 7.29 9.35 9.60
N PRO A 99 6.25 10.09 9.16
CA PRO A 99 6.38 10.93 7.98
C PRO A 99 7.64 11.75 8.18
N ALA A 100 8.62 11.59 7.28
CA ALA A 100 9.73 12.53 7.18
C ALA A 100 9.07 13.89 7.22
N LEU A 101 9.35 14.70 8.25
CA LEU A 101 8.70 15.98 8.51
C LEU A 101 8.38 16.64 7.17
N GLN A 102 7.13 16.53 6.70
CA GLN A 102 6.70 17.09 5.41
C GLN A 102 6.49 18.60 5.54
N ALA A 103 7.34 19.24 6.35
CA ALA A 103 7.42 20.65 6.57
C ALA A 103 8.88 21.02 6.28
N GLY A 104 9.07 21.77 5.19
CA GLY A 104 10.36 22.29 4.77
C GLY A 104 11.03 23.17 5.82
N TRP A 105 11.72 22.53 6.76
CA TRP A 105 12.78 23.17 7.52
C TRP A 105 14.10 22.53 7.12
N LYS A 106 14.84 23.25 6.26
CA LYS A 106 16.29 23.27 6.40
C LYS A 106 16.55 23.78 7.83
N ALA A 107 16.96 22.89 8.71
CA ALA A 107 17.70 23.33 9.88
C ALA A 107 19.05 23.80 9.33
N ASP A 108 19.16 25.10 9.06
CA ASP A 108 20.45 25.75 9.01
C ASP A 108 21.11 25.51 10.37
N CYS A 109 22.20 24.76 10.38
CA CYS A 109 23.05 24.62 11.56
C CYS A 109 24.05 25.79 11.57
N PRO A 110 24.32 26.44 12.72
CA PRO A 110 25.45 27.35 12.87
C PRO A 110 26.80 26.62 12.78
#